data_AF-A0A822YMV3-F1
#
_entry.id   AF-A0A822YMV3-F1
#
_cell.length_a   1.000
_cell.length_b   1.000
_cell.length_c   1.000
_cell.angle_alpha   90.00
_cell.angle_beta   90.00
_cell.angle_gamma   90.00
#
_symmetry.space_group_name_H-M   'P 1'
#
loop_
_entity.id
_entity.type
_entity.pdbx_description
1 polymer ?
#
loop_
_entity_poly.entity_id
_entity_poly.type
_entity_poly.pdbx_seq_one_letter_code
_entity_poly.pdbx_strand_id
1 'polypeptide(L)'
;MGIVIDLLQNSPSFYYIGIKSVFIDSVGLPIDPSIWALDNQGNGGTVIDSGTTLTFLTEPAYRQVLTAFKKRVRLWRTADPSSSLKNSPIGDATAALVGDAAIALFTSM
;
A
#
# COMPACT_ATOMS: atom_id res chain seq x y z
N MET A 1 -3.46 7.73 4.99
CA MET A 1 -3.11 8.00 3.57
C MET A 1 -4.31 8.66 2.92
N GLY A 2 -4.12 9.61 2.02
CA GLY A 2 -5.20 10.23 1.24
C GLY A 2 -4.94 10.05 -0.25
N ILE A 3 -6.00 9.95 -1.05
CA ILE A 3 -5.92 9.86 -2.51
C ILE A 3 -6.96 10.81 -3.10
N VAL A 4 -6.57 11.58 -4.11
CA VAL A 4 -7.49 12.38 -4.95
C VAL A 4 -7.74 11.60 -6.23
N ILE A 5 -9.02 11.41 -6.57
CA ILE A 5 -9.45 10.55 -7.69
C ILE A 5 -10.43 11.27 -8.61
N ASP A 6 -10.44 10.86 -9.87
CA ASP A 6 -11.56 11.05 -10.80
C ASP A 6 -12.26 9.69 -10.99
N LEU A 7 -13.57 9.71 -11.25
CA LEU A 7 -14.27 8.52 -11.73
C LEU A 7 -13.98 8.34 -13.22
N LEU A 8 -13.57 7.13 -13.61
CA LEU A 8 -13.32 6.79 -15.01
C LEU A 8 -14.49 5.98 -15.59
N GLN A 9 -14.42 5.71 -16.90
CA GLN A 9 -15.48 5.11 -17.71
C GLN A 9 -16.22 3.95 -17.04
N ASN A 10 -17.51 3.84 -17.40
CA ASN A 10 -18.36 2.73 -17.02
C ASN A 10 -17.91 1.46 -17.76
N SER A 11 -17.16 0.59 -17.08
CA SER A 11 -16.81 -0.75 -17.57
C SER A 11 -17.82 -1.77 -17.05
N PRO A 12 -18.22 -2.77 -17.85
CA PRO A 12 -19.20 -3.77 -17.43
C PRO A 12 -18.71 -4.67 -16.28
N SER A 13 -17.39 -4.77 -16.07
CA SER A 13 -16.79 -5.72 -15.12
C SER A 13 -15.97 -5.08 -14.00
N PHE A 14 -15.53 -3.83 -14.13
CA PHE A 14 -14.63 -3.19 -13.18
C PHE A 14 -15.03 -1.74 -12.88
N TYR A 15 -14.81 -1.32 -11.63
CA TYR A 15 -14.98 0.07 -11.22
C TYR A 15 -13.65 0.81 -11.31
N TYR A 16 -13.40 1.42 -12.47
CA TYR A 16 -12.17 2.18 -12.71
C TYR A 16 -12.21 3.57 -12.08
N ILE A 17 -11.08 3.96 -11.51
CA ILE A 17 -10.82 5.30 -11.01
C ILE A 17 -9.47 5.81 -11.52
N GLY A 18 -9.35 7.13 -11.63
CA GLY A 18 -8.13 7.80 -12.06
C GLY A 18 -7.46 8.46 -10.86
N ILE A 19 -6.35 7.92 -10.38
CA ILE A 19 -5.59 8.54 -9.28
C ILE A 19 -4.88 9.79 -9.81
N LYS A 20 -5.16 10.94 -9.19
CA LYS A 20 -4.48 12.22 -9.48
C LYS A 20 -3.29 12.47 -8.58
N SER A 21 -3.42 12.13 -7.31
CA SER A 21 -2.37 12.34 -6.33
C SER A 21 -2.58 11.47 -5.11
N VAL A 22 -1.46 11.08 -4.49
CA VAL A 22 -1.40 10.28 -3.27
C VAL A 22 -0.69 11.09 -2.20
N PHE A 23 -1.22 11.08 -0.99
CA PHE A 23 -0.69 11.83 0.15
C PHE A 23 -0.49 10.93 1.35
N ILE A 24 0.62 11.15 2.06
CA ILE A 24 0.84 10.58 3.38
C ILE A 24 1.06 11.74 4.34
N ASP A 25 0.15 11.86 5.32
CA ASP A 25 0.22 12.92 6.33
C ASP A 25 0.35 14.30 5.69
N SER A 26 -0.61 14.62 4.82
CA SER A 26 -0.70 15.86 4.04
C SER A 26 0.44 16.16 3.06
N VAL A 27 1.45 15.28 2.95
CA VAL A 27 2.54 15.44 1.99
C VAL A 27 2.26 14.60 0.74
N GLY A 28 2.18 15.29 -0.40
CA GLY A 28 2.01 14.68 -1.71
C GLY A 28 3.24 13.86 -2.12
N LEU A 29 3.02 12.69 -2.69
CA LEU A 29 4.07 11.82 -3.19
C LEU A 29 4.40 12.13 -4.66
N PRO A 30 5.68 12.17 -5.03
CA PRO A 30 6.10 12.40 -6.41
C PRO A 30 5.97 11.10 -7.22
N ILE A 31 4.74 10.74 -7.57
CA ILE A 31 4.44 9.58 -8.43
C ILE A 31 3.99 10.11 -9.80
N ASP A 32 4.61 9.58 -10.85
CA ASP A 32 4.24 9.93 -12.23
C ASP A 32 2.78 9.54 -12.51
N PRO A 33 1.92 10.47 -12.98
CA PRO A 33 0.52 10.16 -13.26
C PRO A 33 0.30 9.03 -14.27
N SER A 34 1.25 8.79 -15.18
CA SER A 34 1.17 7.71 -16.17
C SER A 34 1.11 6.31 -15.55
N ILE A 35 1.59 6.17 -14.31
CA ILE A 35 1.50 4.92 -13.55
C ILE A 35 0.06 4.48 -13.33
N TRP A 36 -0.89 5.42 -13.34
CA TRP A 36 -2.31 5.17 -13.09
C TRP A 36 -3.16 5.20 -14.37
N ALA A 37 -2.53 5.37 -15.53
CA ALA A 37 -3.24 5.58 -16.78
C ALA A 37 -3.97 4.30 -17.23
N LEU A 38 -5.24 4.45 -17.57
CA LEU A 38 -6.01 3.46 -18.30
C LEU A 38 -5.92 3.80 -19.79
N ASP A 39 -5.48 2.85 -20.61
CA ASP A 39 -5.44 3.05 -22.06
C ASP A 39 -6.80 2.73 -22.73
N ASN A 40 -6.92 3.05 -24.01
CA ASN A 40 -8.15 2.81 -24.78
C ASN A 40 -8.45 1.31 -25.02
N GLN A 41 -7.51 0.42 -24.71
CA GLN A 41 -7.65 -1.03 -24.83
C GLN A 41 -8.06 -1.66 -23.49
N GLY A 42 -8.17 -0.85 -22.42
CA GLY A 42 -8.51 -1.32 -21.07
C GLY A 42 -7.31 -1.83 -20.27
N ASN A 43 -6.08 -1.61 -20.75
CA ASN A 43 -4.87 -1.98 -20.02
C ASN A 43 -4.50 -0.90 -19.00
N GLY A 44 -3.90 -1.33 -17.89
CA GLY A 44 -3.52 -0.41 -16.83
C GLY A 44 -4.72 0.05 -16.01
N GLY A 45 -4.62 1.30 -15.56
CA GLY A 45 -5.64 1.93 -14.74
C GLY A 45 -5.58 1.52 -13.28
N THR A 46 -6.66 1.80 -12.57
CA THR A 46 -6.79 1.50 -11.15
C THR A 46 -8.24 1.10 -10.87
N VAL A 47 -8.45 -0.05 -10.23
CA VAL A 47 -9.79 -0.54 -9.92
C VAL A 47 -10.05 -0.59 -8.42
N ILE A 48 -11.30 -0.36 -8.03
CA ILE A 48 -11.78 -0.61 -6.67
C ILE A 48 -12.31 -2.04 -6.61
N ASP A 49 -11.78 -2.86 -5.70
CA ASP A 49 -12.17 -4.25 -5.53
C ASP A 49 -12.33 -4.60 -4.05
N SER A 50 -13.57 -4.76 -3.58
CA SER A 50 -13.85 -5.16 -2.18
C SER A 50 -13.54 -6.63 -1.89
N GLY A 51 -13.29 -7.46 -2.91
CA GLY A 51 -12.94 -8.87 -2.76
C GLY A 51 -11.48 -9.12 -2.39
N THR A 52 -10.63 -8.09 -2.41
CA THR A 52 -9.20 -8.20 -2.14
C THR A 52 -8.82 -7.55 -0.81
N THR A 53 -8.08 -8.27 0.05
CA THR A 53 -7.67 -7.76 1.38
C THR A 53 -6.59 -6.66 1.30
N LEU A 54 -5.68 -6.74 0.33
CA LEU A 54 -4.51 -5.87 0.22
C LEU A 54 -4.59 -4.91 -0.97
N THR A 55 -3.99 -3.74 -0.81
CA THR A 55 -3.76 -2.80 -1.91
C THR A 55 -2.53 -3.22 -2.71
N PHE A 56 -2.67 -3.36 -4.02
CA PHE A 56 -1.58 -3.63 -4.94
C PHE A 56 -1.23 -2.36 -5.70
N LEU A 57 0.02 -1.93 -5.55
CA LEU A 57 0.59 -0.80 -6.27
C LEU A 57 1.63 -1.33 -7.23
N THR A 58 1.76 -0.69 -8.40
CA THR A 58 2.93 -0.91 -9.25
C THR A 58 4.19 -0.59 -8.46
N GLU A 59 5.28 -1.28 -8.76
CA GLU A 59 6.53 -1.16 -8.02
C GLU A 59 7.02 0.30 -7.85
N PRO A 60 6.95 1.19 -8.87
CA PRO A 60 7.34 2.59 -8.71
C PRO A 60 6.49 3.33 -7.66
N ALA A 61 5.17 3.15 -7.66
CA ALA A 61 4.28 3.77 -6.70
C ALA A 61 4.44 3.17 -5.30
N TYR A 62 4.56 1.83 -5.21
CA TYR A 62 4.79 1.10 -3.96
C TYR A 62 6.02 1.64 -3.22
N ARG A 63 7.15 1.84 -3.93
CA ARG A 63 8.38 2.35 -3.33
C ARG A 63 8.22 3.75 -2.74
N GLN A 64 7.49 4.65 -3.40
CA GLN A 64 7.24 6.01 -2.90
C GLN A 64 6.38 5.97 -1.64
N VAL A 65 5.29 5.19 -1.67
CA VAL A 65 4.38 5.00 -0.53
C VAL A 65 5.13 4.38 0.65
N LEU A 66 5.85 3.28 0.45
CA LEU A 66 6.63 2.60 1.49
C LEU A 66 7.67 3.53 2.12
N THR A 67 8.40 4.29 1.31
CA THR A 67 9.42 5.24 1.79
C THR A 67 8.80 6.32 2.66
N ALA A 68 7.67 6.90 2.23
CA ALA A 68 7.00 7.94 2.99
C ALA A 68 6.32 7.42 4.27
N PHE A 69 5.82 6.18 4.27
CA PHE A 69 5.33 5.50 5.48
C PHE A 69 6.46 5.20 6.47
N LYS A 70 7.57 4.61 6.02
CA LYS A 70 8.73 4.31 6.89
C LYS A 70 9.27 5.54 7.62
N LYS A 71 9.18 6.73 7.02
CA LYS A 71 9.59 7.99 7.64
C LYS A 71 8.67 8.44 8.79
N ARG A 72 7.42 7.97 8.82
CA ARG A 72 6.37 8.46 9.75
C ARG A 72 5.94 7.42 10.76
N VAL A 73 5.99 6.15 10.39
CA VAL A 73 5.68 5.06 11.30
C VAL A 73 6.88 4.85 12.21
N ARG A 74 6.68 5.11 13.50
CA ARG A 74 7.56 4.63 14.55
C ARG A 74 7.24 3.16 14.77
N LEU A 75 7.90 2.29 14.01
CA LEU A 75 7.89 0.88 14.34
C LEU A 75 8.59 0.75 15.69
N TRP A 76 7.90 0.17 16.67
CA TRP A 76 8.56 -0.33 17.86
C TRP A 76 9.62 -1.30 17.35
N ARG A 77 10.89 -0.90 17.47
CA ARG A 77 11.98 -1.84 17.27
C ARG A 77 11.89 -2.76 18.48
N THR A 78 11.14 -3.85 18.35
CA THR A 78 11.29 -4.97 19.28
C THR A 78 12.79 -5.22 19.36
N ALA A 79 13.32 -5.25 20.58
CA ALA A 79 14.71 -5.62 20.80
C ALA A 79 14.99 -6.86 19.95
N ASP A 80 16.15 -6.90 19.30
CA ASP A 80 16.57 -8.06 18.53
C ASP A 80 16.39 -9.29 19.43
N PRO A 81 15.50 -10.25 19.09
CA PRO A 81 15.31 -11.42 19.91
C PRO A 81 16.63 -12.14 20.14
N SER A 82 17.59 -12.05 19.20
CA SER A 82 18.93 -12.64 19.33
C SER A 82 19.75 -12.03 20.48
N SER A 83 19.47 -10.79 20.88
CA SER A 83 20.12 -10.16 22.04
C SER A 83 19.63 -10.71 23.38
N SER A 84 18.37 -11.16 23.44
CA SER A 84 17.75 -11.82 24.60
C SER A 84 17.95 -13.34 24.60
N LEU A 85 18.10 -13.95 23.42
CA LEU A 85 18.32 -15.40 23.25
C LEU A 85 19.75 -15.83 23.59
N LYS A 86 20.72 -14.91 23.62
CA LYS A 86 22.09 -15.23 24.06
C LYS A 86 22.14 -15.69 25.53
N ASN A 87 21.11 -15.37 26.33
CA ASN A 87 21.07 -15.67 27.76
C ASN A 87 19.78 -16.42 28.20
N SER A 88 18.99 -16.99 27.27
CA SER A 88 17.76 -17.72 27.63
C SER A 88 18.02 -19.24 27.74
N PRO A 89 17.66 -19.90 28.86
CA PRO A 89 17.81 -21.36 29.01
C PRO A 89 16.76 -22.18 28.25
N ILE A 90 15.75 -21.55 27.65
CA ILE A 90 14.57 -22.23 27.12
C ILE A 90 14.43 -21.89 25.64
N GLY A 91 14.47 -22.92 24.79
CA GLY A 91 14.28 -22.84 23.35
C GLY A 91 12.83 -22.56 22.96
N ASP A 92 12.70 -21.84 21.83
CA ASP A 92 11.55 -21.62 20.94
C ASP A 92 10.15 -21.37 21.56
N ALA A 93 9.54 -20.25 21.14
CA ALA A 93 8.10 -20.15 20.84
C ALA A 93 7.77 -18.80 20.16
N THR A 94 7.11 -18.91 19.01
CA THR A 94 6.27 -17.95 18.27
C THR A 94 5.83 -16.65 18.96
N ALA A 95 5.87 -15.54 18.21
CA ALA A 95 5.07 -14.34 18.49
C ALA A 95 4.43 -13.80 17.20
N ALA A 96 3.12 -14.00 17.09
CA ALA A 96 2.23 -13.28 16.21
C ALA A 96 2.15 -11.80 16.63
N LEU A 97 2.14 -10.89 15.66
CA LEU A 97 1.66 -9.52 15.87
C LEU A 97 0.75 -9.11 14.71
N VAL A 98 -0.52 -9.00 15.08
CA VAL A 98 -1.62 -8.30 14.41
C VAL A 98 -1.26 -6.83 14.29
N GLY A 99 -1.58 -6.21 13.16
CA GLY A 99 -1.45 -4.78 12.94
C GLY A 99 -2.56 -4.27 12.04
N ASP A 100 -3.65 -3.83 12.67
CA ASP A 100 -4.77 -3.15 12.02
C ASP A 100 -4.31 -1.84 11.38
N ALA A 101 -4.40 -1.77 10.05
CA ALA A 101 -4.49 -0.52 9.30
C ALA A 101 -5.43 -0.73 8.11
N ALA A 102 -6.66 -0.24 8.26
CA ALA A 102 -7.70 -0.30 7.26
C ALA A 102 -7.40 0.58 6.03
N ILE A 103 -7.66 -0.01 4.85
CA ILE A 103 -8.29 0.53 3.64
C ILE A 103 -7.53 1.58 2.80
N ALA A 104 -7.14 1.14 1.59
CA ALA A 104 -7.39 1.85 0.33
C ALA A 104 -7.29 0.86 -0.83
N LEU A 105 -8.40 0.20 -1.18
CA LEU A 105 -8.51 -0.84 -2.21
C LEU A 105 -8.14 -0.32 -3.59
N PHE A 106 -6.95 -0.66 -4.09
CA PHE A 106 -6.57 -0.43 -5.49
C PHE A 106 -5.69 -1.59 -5.97
N THR A 107 -6.03 -2.17 -7.12
CA THR A 107 -5.11 -3.02 -7.90
C THR A 107 -4.86 -2.39 -9.28
N SER A 108 -3.60 -2.42 -9.72
CA SER A 108 -3.17 -2.09 -11.08
C SER A 108 -2.80 -3.42 -11.75
N MET A 109 -3.43 -3.75 -12.88
CA MET A 109 -2.94 -4.76 -13.82
C MET A 109 -2.03 -4.11 -14.86
#